data_AF-A0A836C516-F1
#
_entry.id   AF-A0A836C516-F1
#
_cell.length_a   1.000
_cell.length_b   1.000
_cell.length_c   1.000
_cell.angle_alpha   90.00
_cell.angle_beta   90.00
_cell.angle_gamma   90.00
#
_symmetry.space_group_name_H-M   'P 1'
#
loop_
_entity.id
_entity.type
_entity.pdbx_description
1 polymer ?
#
loop_
_entity_poly.entity_id
_entity_poly.type
_entity_poly.pdbx_seq_one_letter_code
_entity_poly.pdbx_strand_id
1 'polypeptide(L)'
;MSAPSAYEIRRILKIYDDSAIAPVGRAIQMLSQVTKAISDDPKKHDLTSEEEEVWMEAGGSSYGINQEFPSLVGKRWMETLEKPGVAKASGMDKDEWAALLKSLTAAEEKLVASELSLEVMEELTELIEKLREEAPEPEDSDEDSDEDSDDE
;
A
#
# COMPACT_ATOMS: atom_id res chain seq x y z
N MET A 1 -3.02 -15.27 -12.22
CA MET A 1 -3.85 -15.12 -11.02
C MET A 1 -5.05 -14.28 -11.40
N SER A 2 -6.27 -14.72 -11.08
CA SER A 2 -7.49 -13.92 -11.31
C SER A 2 -7.45 -12.68 -10.42
N ALA A 3 -7.92 -11.53 -10.92
CA ALA A 3 -8.04 -10.32 -10.12
C ALA A 3 -8.96 -10.59 -8.91
N PRO A 4 -8.64 -10.08 -7.71
CA PRO A 4 -9.46 -10.32 -6.53
C PRO A 4 -10.82 -9.66 -6.72
N SER A 5 -11.88 -10.36 -6.34
CA SER A 5 -13.25 -9.85 -6.38
C SER A 5 -13.43 -8.64 -5.45
N ALA A 6 -14.47 -7.82 -5.66
CA ALA A 6 -14.80 -6.72 -4.75
C ALA A 6 -14.95 -7.20 -3.29
N TYR A 7 -15.48 -8.41 -3.08
CA TYR A 7 -15.55 -9.07 -1.79
C TYR A 7 -14.16 -9.29 -1.14
N GLU A 8 -13.19 -9.78 -1.92
CA GLU A 8 -11.83 -10.03 -1.42
C GLU A 8 -11.10 -8.73 -1.09
N ILE A 9 -11.25 -7.69 -1.91
CA ILE A 9 -10.70 -6.35 -1.64
C ILE A 9 -11.22 -5.83 -0.29
N ARG A 10 -12.54 -5.94 -0.06
CA ARG A 10 -13.20 -5.51 1.18
C ARG A 10 -12.74 -6.31 2.39
N ARG A 11 -12.63 -7.63 2.25
CA ARG A 11 -12.13 -8.51 3.31
C ARG A 11 -10.69 -8.14 3.70
N ILE A 12 -9.83 -7.86 2.72
CA ILE A 12 -8.44 -7.46 2.98
C ILE A 12 -8.40 -6.14 3.75
N LEU A 13 -9.17 -5.12 3.35
CA LEU A 13 -9.23 -3.85 4.08
C LEU A 13 -9.82 -3.98 5.49
N LYS A 14 -10.87 -4.79 5.64
CA LYS A 14 -11.40 -5.11 6.97
C LYS A 14 -10.35 -5.77 7.85
N ILE A 15 -9.61 -6.74 7.32
CA ILE A 15 -8.51 -7.37 8.06
C ILE A 15 -7.46 -6.32 8.41
N TYR A 16 -7.11 -5.39 7.51
CA TYR A 16 -6.17 -4.31 7.79
C TYR A 16 -6.66 -3.47 8.98
N ASP A 17 -7.91 -3.00 8.96
CA ASP A 17 -8.51 -2.16 10.01
C ASP A 17 -8.64 -2.90 11.34
N ASP A 18 -9.12 -4.14 11.31
CA ASP A 18 -9.25 -4.99 12.50
C ASP A 18 -7.87 -5.38 13.05
N SER A 19 -6.84 -5.36 12.20
CA SER A 19 -5.45 -5.61 12.55
C SER A 19 -4.71 -4.34 12.95
N ALA A 20 -5.24 -3.56 13.90
CA ALA A 20 -4.63 -2.33 14.43
C ALA A 20 -3.14 -2.46 14.90
N ILE A 21 -2.57 -3.67 14.88
CA ILE A 21 -1.18 -4.02 15.24
C ILE A 21 -0.49 -4.85 14.13
N ALA A 22 -0.97 -4.86 12.89
CA ALA A 22 -0.30 -5.60 11.82
C ALA A 22 1.13 -5.08 11.62
N PRO A 23 2.14 -5.97 11.49
CA PRO A 23 3.48 -5.58 11.11
C PRO A 23 3.45 -4.73 9.84
N VAL A 24 4.29 -3.68 9.78
CA VAL A 24 4.31 -2.70 8.68
C VAL A 24 4.41 -3.38 7.31
N GLY A 25 5.29 -4.37 7.14
CA GLY A 25 5.39 -5.12 5.89
C GLY A 25 4.08 -5.82 5.47
N ARG A 26 3.32 -6.36 6.44
CA ARG A 26 2.01 -6.99 6.15
C ARG A 26 0.96 -5.95 5.76
N ALA A 27 0.94 -4.80 6.44
CA ALA A 27 0.08 -3.68 6.09
C ALA A 27 0.34 -3.20 4.65
N ILE A 28 1.61 -2.97 4.30
CA ILE A 28 2.05 -2.60 2.95
C ILE A 28 1.63 -3.66 1.92
N GLN A 29 1.84 -4.95 2.20
CA GLN A 29 1.47 -6.02 1.28
C GLN A 29 -0.04 -6.03 1.01
N MET A 30 -0.87 -5.90 2.05
CA MET A 30 -2.32 -5.92 1.94
C MET A 30 -2.84 -4.70 1.16
N LEU A 31 -2.35 -3.50 1.50
CA LEU A 31 -2.71 -2.28 0.78
C LEU A 31 -2.23 -2.30 -0.67
N SER A 32 -1.07 -2.89 -0.96
CA SER A 32 -0.56 -3.04 -2.33
C SER A 32 -1.46 -3.96 -3.17
N GLN A 33 -1.95 -5.05 -2.58
CA GLN A 33 -2.89 -5.94 -3.27
C GLN A 33 -4.21 -5.24 -3.59
N VAL A 34 -4.76 -4.50 -2.63
CA VAL A 34 -5.98 -3.70 -2.81
C VAL A 34 -5.77 -2.64 -3.90
N THR A 35 -4.71 -1.84 -3.78
CA THR A 35 -4.40 -0.72 -4.69
C THR A 35 -4.16 -1.21 -6.12
N LYS A 36 -3.45 -2.33 -6.28
CA LYS A 36 -3.26 -2.95 -7.59
C LYS A 36 -4.58 -3.44 -8.18
N ALA A 37 -5.40 -4.14 -7.40
CA ALA A 37 -6.67 -4.67 -7.88
C ALA A 37 -7.60 -3.57 -8.37
N ILE A 38 -7.74 -2.49 -7.59
CA ILE A 38 -8.60 -1.38 -7.97
C ILE A 38 -8.05 -0.58 -9.14
N SER A 39 -6.72 -0.39 -9.23
CA SER A 39 -6.14 0.40 -10.32
C SER A 39 -6.09 -0.35 -11.65
N ASP A 40 -6.01 -1.69 -11.64
CA ASP A 40 -5.98 -2.48 -12.88
C ASP A 40 -7.36 -2.59 -13.55
N ASP A 41 -8.47 -2.60 -12.80
CA ASP A 41 -9.81 -2.54 -13.38
C ASP A 41 -10.85 -1.91 -12.43
N PRO A 42 -10.83 -0.57 -12.27
CA PRO A 42 -11.68 0.10 -11.29
C PRO A 42 -13.17 -0.11 -11.54
N LYS A 43 -13.58 -0.31 -12.80
CA LYS A 43 -14.98 -0.51 -13.19
C LYS A 43 -15.52 -1.90 -12.85
N LYS A 44 -14.65 -2.89 -12.64
CA LYS A 44 -15.05 -4.24 -12.20
C LYS A 44 -15.35 -4.32 -10.71
N HIS A 45 -14.86 -3.35 -9.96
CA HIS A 45 -15.07 -3.29 -8.53
C HIS A 45 -16.14 -2.21 -8.31
N ASP A 46 -17.28 -2.58 -7.76
CA ASP A 46 -18.34 -1.61 -7.46
C ASP A 46 -17.92 -0.78 -6.24
N LEU A 47 -16.95 0.11 -6.47
CA LEU A 47 -16.21 0.86 -5.45
C LEU A 47 -17.01 2.02 -4.89
N THR A 48 -18.05 2.47 -5.58
CA THR A 48 -18.86 3.63 -5.19
C THR A 48 -20.34 3.29 -4.99
N SER A 49 -20.69 1.99 -4.91
CA SER A 49 -22.08 1.54 -4.73
C SER A 49 -22.73 2.12 -3.50
N GLU A 50 -24.02 2.42 -3.62
CA GLU A 50 -24.91 2.71 -2.49
C GLU A 50 -25.65 1.45 -1.99
N GLU A 51 -25.47 0.29 -2.64
CA GLU A 51 -26.11 -0.96 -2.22
C GLU A 51 -25.46 -1.52 -0.94
N GLU A 52 -25.99 -1.04 0.20
CA GLU A 52 -25.47 -1.31 1.55
C GLU A 52 -25.33 -2.80 1.87
N GLU A 53 -26.30 -3.60 1.43
CA GLU A 53 -26.34 -5.04 1.65
C GLU A 53 -25.15 -5.76 1.01
N VAL A 54 -24.71 -5.31 -0.17
CA VAL A 54 -23.58 -5.92 -0.91
C VAL A 54 -22.25 -5.65 -0.20
N TRP A 55 -22.14 -4.54 0.53
CA TRP A 55 -20.94 -4.15 1.26
C TRP A 55 -20.88 -4.68 2.70
N MET A 56 -22.03 -4.79 3.37
CA MET A 56 -22.13 -5.28 4.74
C MET A 56 -21.62 -6.72 4.90
N GLU A 57 -21.89 -7.61 3.94
CA GLU A 57 -21.48 -9.03 4.01
C GLU A 57 -19.97 -9.26 3.96
N ALA A 58 -19.18 -8.29 3.49
CA ALA A 58 -17.73 -8.43 3.25
C ALA A 58 -16.85 -7.52 4.13
N GLY A 59 -17.37 -6.37 4.57
CA GLY A 59 -16.64 -5.34 5.32
C GLY A 59 -17.27 -4.97 6.67
N GLY A 60 -18.51 -5.38 6.94
CA GLY A 60 -19.32 -4.86 8.04
C GLY A 60 -19.83 -3.45 7.79
N SER A 61 -20.52 -2.86 8.76
CA SER A 61 -21.18 -1.55 8.64
C SER A 61 -20.25 -0.41 8.23
N SER A 62 -18.95 -0.50 8.58
CA SER A 62 -17.91 0.50 8.27
C SER A 62 -17.69 0.74 6.78
N TYR A 63 -18.07 -0.22 5.94
CA TYR A 63 -17.92 -0.12 4.50
C TYR A 63 -19.27 -0.20 3.76
N GLY A 64 -20.40 -0.20 4.48
CA GLY A 64 -21.76 -0.42 3.96
C GLY A 64 -22.18 0.61 2.90
N ILE A 65 -21.94 1.90 3.12
CA ILE A 65 -22.25 2.96 2.15
C ILE A 65 -20.92 3.56 1.73
N ASN A 66 -20.51 3.44 0.47
CA ASN A 66 -19.11 3.71 0.14
C ASN A 66 -18.86 4.55 -1.11
N GLN A 67 -19.44 5.74 -1.16
CA GLN A 67 -19.05 6.75 -2.15
C GLN A 67 -17.59 7.23 -1.95
N GLU A 68 -16.96 6.95 -0.81
CA GLU A 68 -15.61 7.43 -0.43
C GLU A 68 -14.55 6.32 -0.41
N PHE A 69 -14.83 5.12 -0.94
CA PHE A 69 -13.91 3.98 -0.90
C PHE A 69 -12.50 4.33 -1.42
N PRO A 70 -12.37 5.02 -2.56
CA PRO A 70 -11.04 5.39 -3.06
C PRO A 70 -10.29 6.25 -2.01
N SER A 71 -10.94 7.27 -1.45
CA SER A 71 -10.37 8.10 -0.37
C SER A 71 -9.97 7.31 0.88
N LEU A 72 -10.70 6.25 1.25
CA LEU A 72 -10.34 5.38 2.39
C LEU A 72 -9.02 4.64 2.15
N VAL A 73 -8.80 4.11 0.94
CA VAL A 73 -7.54 3.43 0.59
C VAL A 73 -6.35 4.40 0.70
N GLY A 74 -6.51 5.65 0.24
CA GLY A 74 -5.50 6.70 0.38
C GLY A 74 -5.18 7.01 1.84
N LYS A 75 -6.21 7.16 2.69
CA LYS A 75 -6.03 7.37 4.14
C LYS A 75 -5.26 6.24 4.80
N ARG A 76 -5.50 4.98 4.44
CA ARG A 76 -4.76 3.84 5.00
C ARG A 76 -3.30 3.79 4.56
N TRP A 77 -3.01 4.22 3.33
CA TRP A 77 -1.63 4.40 2.90
C TRP A 77 -0.91 5.48 3.69
N MET A 78 -1.53 6.65 3.88
CA MET A 78 -0.99 7.71 4.74
C MET A 78 -0.70 7.19 6.15
N GLU A 79 -1.68 6.57 6.80
CA GLU A 79 -1.52 6.00 8.15
C GLU A 79 -0.40 4.95 8.25
N THR A 80 -0.12 4.22 7.17
CA THR A 80 0.96 3.24 7.13
C THR A 80 2.33 3.90 6.91
N LEU A 81 2.41 4.81 5.94
CA LEU A 81 3.64 5.45 5.49
C LEU A 81 4.12 6.57 6.44
N GLU A 82 3.23 7.19 7.20
CA GLU A 82 3.61 8.18 8.22
C GLU A 82 4.17 7.54 9.50
N LYS A 83 4.17 6.21 9.61
CA LYS A 83 4.73 5.53 10.80
C LYS A 83 6.24 5.79 10.90
N PRO A 84 6.76 6.18 12.07
CA PRO A 84 8.18 6.40 12.25
C PRO A 84 9.00 5.16 11.86
N GLY A 85 10.01 5.34 11.02
CA GLY A 85 10.88 4.26 10.56
C GLY A 85 10.19 3.24 9.64
N VAL A 86 9.09 3.61 8.96
CA VAL A 86 8.33 2.73 8.07
C VAL A 86 9.22 2.02 7.06
N ALA A 87 10.20 2.71 6.48
CA ALA A 87 11.10 2.14 5.48
C ALA A 87 11.86 0.93 6.03
N LYS A 88 12.47 1.08 7.22
CA LYS A 88 13.15 -0.02 7.92
C LYS A 88 12.17 -1.10 8.40
N ALA A 89 11.02 -0.70 8.94
CA ALA A 89 10.01 -1.62 9.47
C ALA A 89 9.28 -2.43 8.39
N SER A 90 9.33 -1.97 7.13
CA SER A 90 8.79 -2.69 5.99
C SER A 90 9.54 -4.00 5.71
N GLY A 91 10.83 -4.06 6.08
CA GLY A 91 11.72 -5.16 5.74
C GLY A 91 12.09 -5.23 4.25
N MET A 92 11.80 -4.17 3.49
CA MET A 92 12.17 -4.04 2.08
C MET A 92 13.57 -3.46 1.92
N ASP A 93 14.29 -3.91 0.90
CA ASP A 93 15.51 -3.24 0.47
C ASP A 93 15.21 -1.92 -0.27
N LYS A 94 16.26 -1.18 -0.63
CA LYS A 94 16.14 0.12 -1.30
C LYS A 94 15.44 0.04 -2.66
N ASP A 95 15.70 -1.00 -3.43
CA ASP A 95 15.12 -1.17 -4.77
C ASP A 95 13.66 -1.60 -4.67
N GLU A 96 13.32 -2.48 -3.73
CA GLU A 96 11.96 -2.88 -3.40
C GLU A 96 11.13 -1.68 -2.90
N TRP A 97 11.71 -0.87 -2.01
CA TRP A 97 11.07 0.34 -1.51
C TRP A 97 10.82 1.36 -2.63
N ALA A 98 11.82 1.61 -3.47
CA ALA A 98 11.67 2.51 -4.62
C ALA A 98 10.63 1.99 -5.62
N ALA A 99 10.59 0.67 -5.86
CA ALA A 99 9.60 0.04 -6.73
C ALA A 99 8.18 0.16 -6.16
N LEU A 100 7.99 -0.02 -4.85
CA LEU A 100 6.72 0.20 -4.17
C LEU A 100 6.23 1.63 -4.38
N LEU A 101 7.07 2.62 -4.05
CA LEU A 101 6.74 4.04 -4.18
C LEU A 101 6.40 4.43 -5.62
N LYS A 102 7.12 3.88 -6.61
CA LYS A 102 6.80 4.08 -8.03
C LYS A 102 5.47 3.44 -8.43
N SER A 103 5.17 2.26 -7.90
CA SER A 103 3.92 1.56 -8.20
C SER A 103 2.70 2.30 -7.65
N LEU A 104 2.84 2.97 -6.50
CA LEU A 104 1.79 3.79 -5.91
C LEU A 104 1.47 5.02 -6.76
N THR A 105 2.50 5.75 -7.21
CA THR A 105 2.29 6.88 -8.15
C THR A 105 1.63 6.42 -9.45
N ALA A 106 2.02 5.27 -10.00
CA ALA A 106 1.38 4.75 -11.21
C ALA A 106 -0.08 4.30 -10.99
N ALA A 107 -0.40 3.81 -9.79
CA ALA A 107 -1.77 3.46 -9.43
C ALA A 107 -2.66 4.71 -9.29
N GLU A 108 -2.11 5.80 -8.73
CA GLU A 108 -2.78 7.10 -8.68
C GLU A 108 -3.25 7.55 -10.06
N GLU A 109 -2.33 7.60 -11.03
CA GLU A 109 -2.60 8.07 -12.38
C GLU A 109 -3.76 7.29 -13.03
N LYS A 110 -3.81 5.96 -12.80
CA LYS A 110 -4.89 5.10 -13.30
C LYS A 110 -6.23 5.39 -12.62
N LEU A 111 -6.23 5.63 -11.31
CA LEU A 111 -7.43 5.92 -10.53
C LEU A 111 -7.99 7.31 -10.90
N VAL A 112 -7.13 8.31 -11.03
CA VAL A 112 -7.49 9.66 -11.53
C VAL A 112 -8.06 9.58 -12.94
N ALA A 113 -7.42 8.84 -13.86
CA ALA A 113 -7.93 8.63 -15.22
C ALA A 113 -9.30 7.91 -15.25
N SER A 114 -9.69 7.26 -14.15
CA SER A 114 -10.96 6.56 -13.99
C SER A 114 -11.98 7.36 -13.17
N GLU A 115 -11.72 8.66 -12.91
CA GLU A 115 -12.56 9.55 -12.10
C GLU A 115 -12.74 9.06 -10.64
N LEU A 116 -11.82 8.21 -10.16
CA LEU A 116 -11.81 7.63 -8.82
C LEU A 116 -10.61 8.16 -8.03
N SER A 117 -10.42 9.48 -8.09
CA SER A 117 -9.35 10.16 -7.35
C SER A 117 -9.53 9.95 -5.85
N LEU A 118 -8.46 9.56 -5.15
CA LEU A 118 -8.46 9.60 -3.68
C LEU A 118 -8.13 11.06 -3.34
N GLU A 119 -9.01 11.80 -2.67
CA GLU A 119 -8.74 13.22 -2.33
C GLU A 119 -7.43 13.40 -1.55
N VAL A 120 -6.98 12.33 -0.89
CA VAL A 120 -5.74 12.24 -0.12
C VAL A 120 -4.52 11.88 -1.02
N MET A 121 -4.68 11.73 -2.33
CA MET A 121 -3.55 11.34 -3.21
C MET A 121 -2.51 12.42 -3.39
N GLU A 122 -2.88 13.70 -3.41
CA GLU A 122 -1.89 14.78 -3.48
C GLU A 122 -0.97 14.72 -2.25
N GLU A 123 -1.56 14.58 -1.05
CA GLU A 123 -0.82 14.41 0.21
C GLU A 123 0.02 13.12 0.22
N LEU A 124 -0.52 12.03 -0.32
CA LEU A 124 0.19 10.75 -0.44
C LEU A 124 1.37 10.86 -1.40
N THR A 125 1.24 11.60 -2.50
CA THR A 125 2.31 11.81 -3.47
C THR A 125 3.41 12.68 -2.90
N GLU A 126 3.08 13.74 -2.17
CA GLU A 126 4.07 14.51 -1.41
C GLU A 126 4.80 13.65 -0.36
N LEU A 127 4.07 12.77 0.34
CA LEU A 127 4.67 11.84 1.30
C LEU A 127 5.58 10.82 0.60
N ILE A 128 5.17 10.29 -0.54
CA ILE A 128 5.96 9.38 -1.36
C ILE A 128 7.27 10.05 -1.80
N GLU A 129 7.23 11.32 -2.22
CA GLU A 129 8.42 12.07 -2.60
C GLU A 129 9.39 12.23 -1.42
N LYS A 130 8.91 12.59 -0.23
CA LYS A 130 9.73 12.66 0.99
C LYS A 130 10.36 11.31 1.33
N LEU A 131 9.59 10.23 1.25
CA LEU A 131 10.06 8.86 1.56
C LEU A 131 11.06 8.32 0.54
N ARG A 132 11.15 8.90 -0.67
CA ARG A 132 12.23 8.59 -1.62
C ARG A 132 13.56 9.21 -1.19
N GLU A 133 13.53 10.38 -0.54
CA GLU A 133 14.73 11.02 0.00
C GLU A 133 15.25 10.28 1.25
N GLU A 134 14.34 9.68 2.03
CA GLU A 134 14.65 8.87 3.22
C GLU A 134 14.88 7.38 2.94
N ALA A 135 15.15 7.02 1.67
CA ALA A 135 15.35 5.62 1.29
C ALA A 135 16.42 4.95 2.18
N PRO A 136 16.22 3.68 2.59
CA PRO A 136 17.16 3.00 3.46
C PRO A 136 18.56 2.98 2.81
N GLU A 137 19.58 3.37 3.56
CA GLU A 137 20.96 3.19 3.14
C GLU A 137 21.19 1.69 2.90
N PRO A 138 21.91 1.30 1.83
CA PRO A 138 22.29 -0.09 1.67
C PRO A 138 22.98 -0.55 2.95
N GLU A 139 22.64 -1.73 3.47
CA GLU A 139 23.48 -2.34 4.50
C GLU A 139 24.85 -2.55 3.85
N ASP A 140 25.84 -1.74 4.25
CA ASP A 140 27.24 -1.94 3.91
C ASP A 140 27.58 -3.37 4.35
N SER A 141 27.56 -4.29 3.38
CA SER A 141 28.10 -5.64 3.53
C SER A 141 29.59 -5.54 3.32
N ASP A 142 30.25 -4.72 4.14
CA ASP A 142 31.71 -4.66 4.24
C ASP A 142 32.12 -5.35 5.54
N GLU A 143 32.30 -6.67 5.45
CA GLU A 143 33.37 -7.33 6.20
C GLU A 143 33.85 -8.58 5.44
N ASP A 144 34.27 -8.39 4.17
CA ASP A 144 35.31 -9.24 3.57
C ASP A 144 36.62 -8.95 4.33
N SER A 145 36.77 -9.60 5.50
CA SER A 145 38.07 -9.72 6.17
C SER A 145 38.93 -10.74 5.43
N ASP A 146 39.42 -10.35 4.25
CA ASP A 146 40.57 -11.00 3.62
C ASP A 146 41.83 -10.64 4.41
N GLU A 147 42.12 -11.39 5.48
CA GLU A 147 43.42 -11.38 6.15
C GLU A 147 44.10 -12.75 6.02
N ASP A 148 44.34 -13.19 4.78
CA ASP A 148 45.37 -14.19 4.48
C ASP A 148 46.75 -13.48 4.48
N SER A 149 47.29 -13.26 5.68
CA SER A 149 48.71 -12.98 5.87
C SER A 149 49.45 -14.31 6.03
N ASP A 150 49.81 -14.92 4.90
CA ASP A 150 50.81 -15.99 4.82
C ASP A 150 52.19 -15.30 4.91
N ASP A 151 52.80 -15.30 6.10
CA ASP A 151 54.19 -14.92 6.34
C ASP A 151 54.93 -16.14 6.95
N GLU A 152 56.14 -16.38 6.42
CA GLU A 152 56.95 -17.62 6.41
C GLU A 152 57.25 -18.32 7.77
#